data_AF-A0A7S7SK51-F1
#
_entry.id   AF-A0A7S7SK51-F1
#
_cell.length_a   1.000
_cell.length_b   1.000
_cell.length_c   1.000
_cell.angle_alpha   90.00
_cell.angle_beta   90.00
_cell.angle_gamma   90.00
#
_symmetry.space_group_name_H-M   'P 1'
#
loop_
_entity.id
_entity.type
_entity.pdbx_description
1 polymer ?
#
loop_
_entity_poly.entity_id
_entity_poly.type
_entity_poly.pdbx_seq_one_letter_code
_entity_poly.pdbx_strand_id
1 'polypeptide(L)'
;MLPRAPQELTNQTLVRLGEGIGKVVYASQQWVVKRERTPSEILALIVVWKLVRSLERHTPGDFARRLLEHPSRQIRLLRYIVHALVLVVPSGVWFTSHAGEMWRIYRKRDRRGEGLARQRLAGTELMPEVVTFPPAKVRVGGWPGWLTISEATERVESTLYQRLNELAAAGRYEEMERWLARLLETRRQGWQHGVFSIDSHLKNYGVTGDRIVLLDTGGLTNHWHEIESRLSYEDEVEQPHLQLGLGHVLHDRPDVAGRLNRRWKSAVNRNEVLRNWPTDIPA
;
A
#
# COMPACT_ATOMS: atom_id res chain seq x y z
N MET A 1 2.48 -22.88 -10.31
CA MET A 1 2.10 -22.41 -11.66
C MET A 1 0.87 -23.18 -12.11
N LEU A 2 -0.19 -22.47 -12.50
CA LEU A 2 -1.44 -23.09 -12.96
C LEU A 2 -1.42 -23.28 -14.49
N PRO A 3 -2.07 -24.33 -15.03
CA PRO A 3 -2.11 -24.57 -16.47
C PRO A 3 -2.98 -23.55 -17.23
N ARG A 4 -3.88 -22.86 -16.53
CA ARG A 4 -4.77 -21.83 -17.07
C ARG A 4 -5.10 -20.80 -16.00
N ALA A 5 -5.54 -19.61 -16.42
CA ALA A 5 -6.05 -18.59 -15.50
C ALA A 5 -7.26 -19.12 -14.71
N PRO A 6 -7.42 -18.75 -13.42
CA PRO A 6 -8.63 -19.00 -12.66
C PRO A 6 -9.89 -18.59 -13.44
N GLN A 7 -10.92 -19.45 -13.45
CA GLN A 7 -12.13 -19.22 -14.26
C GLN A 7 -12.84 -17.92 -13.90
N GLU A 8 -12.86 -17.55 -12.61
CA GLU A 8 -13.48 -16.30 -12.16
C GLU A 8 -12.80 -15.02 -12.66
N LEU A 9 -11.56 -15.11 -13.19
CA LEU A 9 -10.90 -13.98 -13.83
C LEU A 9 -11.36 -13.76 -15.28
N THR A 10 -11.82 -14.82 -15.94
CA THR A 10 -12.15 -14.80 -17.38
C THR A 10 -13.65 -14.79 -17.66
N ASN A 11 -14.48 -15.33 -16.75
CA ASN A 11 -15.92 -15.48 -16.93
C ASN A 11 -16.74 -14.23 -16.61
N GLN A 12 -16.16 -13.23 -15.94
CA GLN A 12 -16.88 -12.02 -15.52
C GLN A 12 -16.03 -10.77 -15.76
N THR A 13 -16.69 -9.61 -15.69
CA THR A 13 -15.98 -8.34 -15.71
C THR A 13 -15.45 -8.03 -14.31
N LEU A 14 -14.14 -7.88 -14.18
CA LEU A 14 -13.50 -7.59 -12.90
C LEU A 14 -13.86 -6.19 -12.41
N VAL A 15 -14.18 -6.08 -11.13
CA VAL A 15 -14.54 -4.82 -10.51
C VAL A 15 -13.28 -4.03 -10.19
N ARG A 16 -13.30 -2.73 -10.44
CA ARG A 16 -12.20 -1.84 -10.09
C ARG A 16 -12.20 -1.62 -8.57
N LEU A 17 -11.15 -2.07 -7.89
CA LEU A 17 -11.01 -1.94 -6.42
C LEU A 17 -10.34 -0.63 -6.01
N GLY A 18 -9.31 -0.21 -6.75
CA GLY A 18 -8.52 0.96 -6.36
C GLY A 18 -7.50 1.37 -7.40
N GLU A 19 -6.85 2.50 -7.13
CA GLU A 19 -5.77 3.03 -7.95
C GLU A 19 -4.62 3.55 -7.09
N GLY A 20 -3.40 3.11 -7.39
CA GLY A 20 -2.15 3.68 -6.88
C GLY A 20 -1.39 4.36 -8.01
N ILE A 21 -0.40 5.20 -7.70
CA ILE A 21 0.31 6.03 -8.70
C ILE A 21 0.74 5.22 -9.94
N GLY A 22 1.31 4.03 -9.75
CA GLY A 22 1.80 3.17 -10.83
C GLY A 22 0.87 2.04 -11.29
N LYS A 23 -0.26 1.78 -10.61
CA LYS A 23 -1.09 0.59 -10.90
C LYS A 23 -2.57 0.81 -10.61
N VAL A 24 -3.42 0.14 -11.40
CA VAL A 24 -4.87 0.03 -11.14
C VAL A 24 -5.16 -1.40 -10.73
N VAL A 25 -5.93 -1.55 -9.67
CA VAL A 25 -6.23 -2.86 -9.08
C VAL A 25 -7.65 -3.25 -9.40
N TYR A 26 -7.81 -4.45 -9.93
CA TYR A 26 -9.10 -5.05 -10.28
C TYR A 26 -9.28 -6.35 -9.51
N ALA A 27 -10.52 -6.70 -9.20
CA ALA A 27 -10.83 -7.90 -8.43
C ALA A 27 -12.03 -8.68 -8.96
N SER A 28 -11.89 -9.99 -8.83
CA SER A 28 -12.95 -10.98 -8.81
C SER A 28 -13.30 -11.31 -7.34
N GLN A 29 -13.99 -12.42 -7.08
CA GLN A 29 -14.36 -12.78 -5.71
C GLN A 29 -13.15 -13.20 -4.88
N GLN A 30 -12.20 -13.95 -5.44
CA GLN A 30 -11.05 -14.47 -4.71
C GLN A 30 -9.71 -13.95 -5.24
N TRP A 31 -9.66 -13.44 -6.46
CA TRP A 31 -8.42 -12.98 -7.07
C TRP A 31 -8.42 -11.48 -7.40
N VAL A 32 -7.26 -10.87 -7.19
CA VAL A 32 -6.89 -9.51 -7.55
C VAL A 32 -5.87 -9.53 -8.68
N VAL A 33 -6.07 -8.67 -9.67
CA VAL A 33 -5.13 -8.48 -10.78
C VAL A 33 -4.73 -7.02 -10.88
N LYS A 34 -3.49 -6.79 -11.29
CA LYS A 34 -2.90 -5.45 -11.38
C LYS A 34 -2.72 -5.08 -12.83
N ARG A 35 -3.14 -3.87 -13.18
CA ARG A 35 -2.77 -3.22 -14.43
C ARG A 35 -1.70 -2.18 -14.16
N GLU A 36 -0.51 -2.38 -14.70
CA GLU A 36 0.52 -1.35 -14.65
C GLU A 36 0.11 -0.12 -15.46
N ARG A 37 0.51 1.06 -14.97
CA ARG A 37 0.34 2.33 -15.67
C ARG A 37 1.57 2.60 -16.51
N THR A 38 1.33 3.15 -17.69
CA THR A 38 2.42 3.63 -18.54
C THR A 38 3.09 4.86 -17.91
N PRO A 39 4.37 5.16 -18.23
CA PRO A 39 5.06 6.34 -17.69
C PRO A 39 4.29 7.66 -17.94
N SER A 40 3.63 7.80 -19.08
CA SER A 40 2.81 8.98 -19.40
C SER A 40 1.58 9.10 -18.50
N GLU A 41 0.89 7.99 -18.19
CA GLU A 41 -0.22 7.98 -17.22
C GLU A 41 0.24 8.40 -15.83
N ILE A 42 1.41 7.94 -15.41
CA ILE A 42 1.97 8.27 -14.09
C ILE A 42 2.35 9.75 -14.02
N LEU A 43 3.06 10.27 -15.03
CA LEU A 43 3.42 11.68 -15.11
C LEU A 43 2.18 12.57 -15.11
N ALA A 44 1.15 12.20 -15.86
CA ALA A 44 -0.11 12.93 -15.89
C ALA A 44 -0.74 13.01 -14.49
N LEU A 45 -0.74 11.92 -13.72
CA LEU A 45 -1.25 11.93 -12.35
C LEU A 45 -0.43 12.83 -11.42
N ILE A 46 0.90 12.81 -11.53
CA ILE A 46 1.78 13.68 -10.73
C ILE A 46 1.51 15.15 -11.06
N VAL A 47 1.34 15.49 -12.33
CA VAL A 47 1.05 16.86 -12.77
C VAL A 47 -0.33 17.30 -12.28
N VAL A 48 -1.37 16.47 -12.45
CA VAL A 48 -2.72 16.76 -11.91
C VAL A 48 -2.66 17.04 -10.42
N TRP A 49 -1.97 16.19 -9.66
CA TRP A 49 -1.87 16.36 -8.21
C TRP A 49 -1.13 17.64 -7.82
N LYS A 50 -0.06 18.01 -8.54
CA LYS A 50 0.62 19.30 -8.35
C LYS A 50 -0.27 20.49 -8.66
N LEU A 51 -1.06 20.43 -9.73
CA LEU A 51 -2.01 21.48 -10.09
C LEU A 51 -3.08 21.65 -9.00
N VAL A 52 -3.65 20.55 -8.52
CA VAL A 52 -4.63 20.56 -7.42
C VAL A 52 -4.03 21.15 -6.15
N ARG A 53 -2.82 20.74 -5.76
CA ARG A 53 -2.12 21.31 -4.60
C ARG A 53 -1.74 22.79 -4.78
N SER A 54 -1.43 23.21 -5.99
CA SER A 54 -1.13 24.62 -6.27
C SER A 54 -2.38 25.49 -6.14
N LEU A 55 -3.53 24.97 -6.59
CA LEU A 55 -4.84 25.62 -6.43
C LEU A 55 -5.21 25.74 -4.95
N GLU A 56 -4.95 24.70 -4.15
CA GLU A 56 -5.17 24.70 -2.69
C GLU A 56 -4.45 25.85 -1.97
N ARG A 57 -3.26 26.27 -2.45
CA ARG A 57 -2.54 27.43 -1.88
C ARG A 57 -3.19 28.78 -2.19
N HIS A 58 -4.05 28.85 -3.20
CA HIS A 58 -4.64 30.10 -3.68
C HIS A 58 -6.15 30.21 -3.41
N THR A 59 -6.80 29.13 -2.94
CA THR A 59 -8.21 29.15 -2.54
C THR A 59 -8.37 28.75 -1.07
N PRO A 60 -8.95 29.61 -0.22
CA PRO A 60 -9.23 29.28 1.17
C PRO A 60 -10.40 28.27 1.27
N GLY A 61 -10.19 27.18 2.02
CA GLY A 61 -11.23 26.20 2.41
C GLY A 61 -11.01 24.77 1.92
N ASP A 62 -11.75 23.81 2.50
CA ASP A 62 -11.72 22.35 2.25
C ASP A 62 -12.12 21.91 0.82
N PHE A 63 -12.05 22.81 -0.17
CA PHE A 63 -12.50 22.56 -1.54
C PHE A 63 -11.67 21.48 -2.24
N ALA A 64 -10.34 21.50 -2.06
CA ALA A 64 -9.45 20.47 -2.60
C ALA A 64 -9.71 19.09 -1.97
N ARG A 65 -10.04 19.06 -0.67
CA ARG A 65 -10.35 17.85 0.09
C ARG A 65 -11.65 17.21 -0.40
N ARG A 66 -12.70 18.02 -0.58
CA ARG A 66 -13.98 17.57 -1.19
C ARG A 66 -13.83 17.13 -2.64
N LEU A 67 -12.96 17.78 -3.43
CA LEU A 67 -12.68 17.36 -4.81
C LEU A 67 -11.98 15.99 -4.86
N LEU A 68 -11.05 15.74 -3.95
CA LEU A 68 -10.30 14.47 -3.85
C LEU A 68 -11.14 13.32 -3.25
N GLU A 69 -12.07 13.63 -2.35
CA GLU A 69 -12.95 12.65 -1.71
C GLU A 69 -14.05 12.12 -2.66
N HIS A 70 -14.49 12.92 -3.63
CA HIS A 70 -15.48 12.51 -4.64
C HIS A 70 -14.94 12.80 -6.06
N PRO A 71 -14.51 11.80 -6.83
CA PRO A 71 -13.99 12.02 -8.18
C PRO A 71 -15.14 12.40 -9.13
N SER A 72 -15.48 13.68 -9.12
CA SER A 72 -16.42 14.30 -10.03
C SER A 72 -15.94 14.12 -11.48
N ARG A 73 -16.84 14.30 -12.45
CA ARG A 73 -16.51 14.23 -13.89
C ARG A 73 -15.34 15.18 -14.26
N GLN A 74 -15.11 16.24 -13.48
CA GLN A 74 -14.07 17.24 -13.70
C GLN A 74 -12.65 16.70 -13.47
N ILE A 75 -12.40 15.89 -12.43
CA ILE A 75 -11.06 15.28 -12.22
C ILE A 75 -10.74 14.29 -13.33
N ARG A 76 -11.75 13.55 -13.81
CA ARG A 76 -11.59 12.67 -14.98
C ARG A 76 -11.23 13.47 -16.24
N LEU A 77 -11.92 14.57 -16.51
CA LEU A 77 -11.63 15.45 -17.64
C LEU A 77 -10.23 16.06 -17.55
N LEU A 78 -9.87 16.60 -16.38
CA LEU A 78 -8.54 17.17 -16.13
C LEU A 78 -7.44 16.13 -16.37
N ARG A 79 -7.64 14.90 -15.89
CA ARG A 79 -6.72 13.79 -16.14
C ARG A 79 -6.56 13.50 -17.63
N TYR A 80 -7.64 13.52 -18.42
CA TYR A 80 -7.54 13.33 -19.87
C TYR A 80 -6.79 14.46 -20.56
N ILE A 81 -7.07 15.72 -20.20
CA ILE A 81 -6.38 16.90 -20.75
C ILE A 81 -4.88 16.85 -20.42
N VAL A 82 -4.54 16.61 -19.16
CA VAL A 82 -3.15 16.52 -18.72
C VAL A 82 -2.45 15.33 -19.37
N HIS A 83 -3.13 14.19 -19.53
CA HIS A 83 -2.56 13.05 -20.24
C HIS A 83 -2.23 13.40 -21.70
N ALA A 84 -3.14 14.09 -22.40
CA ALA A 84 -2.88 14.57 -23.76
C ALA A 84 -1.67 15.52 -23.83
N LEU A 85 -1.55 16.46 -22.87
CA LEU A 85 -0.39 17.36 -22.78
C LEU A 85 0.92 16.59 -22.52
N VAL A 86 0.90 15.59 -21.63
CA VAL A 86 2.08 14.76 -21.34
C VAL A 86 2.53 13.96 -22.56
N LEU A 87 1.60 13.50 -23.41
CA LEU A 87 1.92 12.80 -24.66
C LEU A 87 2.54 13.73 -25.72
N VAL A 88 2.17 15.01 -25.73
CA VAL A 88 2.67 16.00 -26.71
C VAL A 88 4.05 16.52 -26.33
N VAL A 89 4.33 16.68 -25.02
CA VAL A 89 5.63 17.16 -24.55
C VAL A 89 6.67 16.04 -24.62
N PRO A 90 7.85 16.26 -25.23
CA PRO A 90 8.90 15.25 -25.34
C PRO A 90 9.30 14.69 -23.97
N SER A 91 9.47 13.37 -23.90
CA SER A 91 9.77 12.65 -22.66
C SER A 91 11.01 13.21 -21.95
N GLY A 92 12.03 13.66 -22.70
CA GLY A 92 13.24 14.30 -22.16
C GLY A 92 12.98 15.52 -21.27
N VAL A 93 11.97 16.35 -21.59
CA VAL A 93 11.58 17.52 -20.78
C VAL A 93 10.91 17.09 -19.47
N TRP A 94 10.13 16.02 -19.49
CA TRP A 94 9.52 15.47 -18.28
C TRP A 94 10.55 14.84 -17.35
N PHE A 95 11.54 14.12 -17.89
CA PHE A 95 12.56 13.47 -17.09
C PHE A 95 13.44 14.47 -16.33
N THR A 96 13.68 15.67 -16.87
CA THR A 96 14.44 16.74 -16.20
C THR A 96 13.58 17.57 -15.22
N SER A 97 12.25 17.48 -15.31
CA SER A 97 11.34 18.16 -14.39
C SER A 97 11.31 17.52 -12.99
N HIS A 98 10.92 18.31 -11.98
CA HIS A 98 10.70 17.83 -10.61
C HIS A 98 9.62 16.71 -10.53
N ALA A 99 8.70 16.61 -11.50
CA ALA A 99 7.76 15.49 -11.58
C ALA A 99 8.46 14.19 -12.00
N GLY A 100 9.41 14.26 -12.94
CA GLY A 100 10.24 13.13 -13.37
C GLY A 100 11.22 12.67 -12.28
N GLU A 101 11.74 13.60 -11.47
CA GLU A 101 12.56 13.28 -10.30
C GLU A 101 11.76 12.53 -9.23
N MET A 102 10.59 13.04 -8.84
CA MET A 102 9.69 12.35 -7.91
C MET A 102 9.36 10.93 -8.39
N TRP A 103 8.98 10.78 -9.67
CA TRP A 103 8.70 9.47 -10.24
C TRP A 103 9.90 8.52 -10.20
N ARG A 104 11.13 9.01 -10.49
CA ARG A 104 12.35 8.20 -10.39
C ARG A 104 12.58 7.69 -8.96
N ILE A 105 12.40 8.54 -7.95
CA ILE A 105 12.56 8.17 -6.54
C ILE A 105 11.50 7.12 -6.15
N TYR A 106 10.22 7.37 -6.47
CA TYR A 106 9.14 6.42 -6.18
C TYR A 106 9.37 5.07 -6.86
N ARG A 107 9.71 5.07 -8.16
CA ARG A 107 9.95 3.83 -8.93
C ARG A 107 11.15 3.05 -8.39
N LYS A 108 12.21 3.72 -7.95
CA LYS A 108 13.39 3.05 -7.37
C LYS A 108 13.06 2.36 -6.06
N ARG A 109 12.31 3.02 -5.17
CA ARG A 109 11.88 2.45 -3.88
C ARG A 109 10.91 1.29 -4.07
N ASP A 110 9.89 1.48 -4.92
CA ASP A 110 8.88 0.46 -5.22
C ASP A 110 9.53 -0.82 -5.78
N ARG A 111 10.43 -0.68 -6.77
CA ARG A 111 11.17 -1.83 -7.34
C ARG A 111 12.06 -2.54 -6.33
N ARG A 112 12.73 -1.79 -5.45
CA ARG A 112 13.57 -2.39 -4.40
C ARG A 112 12.70 -3.18 -3.43
N GLY A 113 11.62 -2.58 -2.95
CA GLY A 113 10.70 -3.21 -2.02
C GLY A 113 10.02 -4.44 -2.59
N GLU A 114 9.50 -4.36 -3.82
CA GLU A 114 8.94 -5.51 -4.55
C GLU A 114 9.99 -6.61 -4.80
N GLY A 115 11.22 -6.24 -5.16
CA GLY A 115 12.33 -7.19 -5.33
C GLY A 115 12.67 -7.92 -4.04
N LEU A 116 12.75 -7.18 -2.93
CA LEU A 116 13.03 -7.74 -1.61
C LEU A 116 11.90 -8.66 -1.12
N ALA A 117 10.64 -8.25 -1.33
CA ALA A 117 9.48 -9.10 -1.03
C ALA A 117 9.52 -10.40 -1.83
N ARG A 118 9.82 -10.35 -3.13
CA ARG A 118 9.96 -11.56 -3.96
C ARG A 118 11.10 -12.47 -3.50
N GLN A 119 12.22 -11.90 -3.07
CA GLN A 119 13.38 -12.66 -2.65
C GLN A 119 13.19 -13.31 -1.26
N ARG A 120 12.56 -12.60 -0.32
CA ARG A 120 12.55 -12.99 1.10
C ARG A 120 11.19 -13.41 1.64
N LEU A 121 10.09 -12.97 1.02
CA LEU A 121 8.72 -13.21 1.49
C LEU A 121 7.87 -14.04 0.52
N ALA A 122 8.33 -14.30 -0.70
CA ALA A 122 7.56 -15.12 -1.64
C ALA A 122 7.36 -16.53 -1.08
N GLY A 123 6.11 -16.99 -1.07
CA GLY A 123 5.74 -18.31 -0.54
C GLY A 123 5.59 -18.38 0.98
N THR A 124 5.78 -17.28 1.70
CA THR A 124 5.45 -17.21 3.14
C THR A 124 3.99 -16.75 3.32
N GLU A 125 3.46 -16.96 4.52
CA GLU A 125 2.11 -16.48 4.88
C GLU A 125 2.04 -14.95 5.07
N LEU A 126 3.18 -14.25 5.01
CA LEU A 126 3.25 -12.80 5.15
C LEU A 126 2.79 -12.07 3.89
N MET A 127 2.76 -12.75 2.76
CA MET A 127 2.26 -12.22 1.49
C MET A 127 0.95 -12.92 1.13
N PRO A 128 0.01 -12.23 0.46
CA PRO A 128 -1.12 -12.91 -0.14
C PRO A 128 -0.63 -13.93 -1.17
N GLU A 129 -1.37 -15.02 -1.35
CA GLU A 129 -1.00 -16.03 -2.34
C GLU A 129 -0.89 -15.43 -3.74
N VAL A 130 0.12 -15.84 -4.50
CA VAL A 130 0.31 -15.41 -5.89
C VAL A 130 0.30 -16.62 -6.81
N VAL A 131 -0.63 -16.63 -7.76
CA VAL A 131 -0.72 -17.66 -8.78
C VAL A 131 -0.31 -17.11 -10.14
N THR A 132 0.55 -17.86 -10.82
CA THR A 132 1.01 -17.55 -12.18
C THR A 132 0.43 -18.54 -13.18
N PHE A 133 0.13 -18.07 -14.39
CA PHE A 133 -0.51 -18.84 -15.46
C PHE A 133 -0.16 -18.26 -16.84
N PRO A 134 -0.36 -19.01 -17.94
CA PRO A 134 -0.15 -18.48 -19.30
C PRO A 134 -0.96 -17.20 -19.56
N PRO A 135 -0.45 -16.24 -20.36
CA PRO A 135 -1.13 -14.98 -20.62
C PRO A 135 -2.59 -15.17 -21.04
N ALA A 136 -3.50 -14.54 -20.30
CA ALA A 136 -4.94 -14.62 -20.50
C ALA A 136 -5.54 -13.22 -20.65
N LYS A 137 -6.56 -13.10 -21.51
CA LYS A 137 -7.32 -11.86 -21.69
C LYS A 137 -8.48 -11.84 -20.70
N VAL A 138 -8.57 -10.78 -19.91
CA VAL A 138 -9.67 -10.55 -18.95
C VAL A 138 -10.40 -9.25 -19.23
N ARG A 139 -11.71 -9.23 -18.94
CA ARG A 139 -12.53 -8.01 -19.02
C ARG A 139 -12.43 -7.29 -17.69
N VAL A 140 -12.11 -6.00 -17.71
CA VAL A 140 -12.02 -5.19 -16.49
C VAL A 140 -12.92 -3.98 -16.57
N GLY A 141 -13.56 -3.62 -15.46
CA GLY A 141 -14.54 -2.55 -15.38
C GLY A 141 -13.92 -1.18 -15.67
N GLY A 142 -14.59 -0.38 -16.50
CA GLY A 142 -14.14 0.97 -16.84
C GLY A 142 -12.92 1.03 -17.76
N TRP A 143 -12.53 -0.09 -18.38
CA TRP A 143 -11.52 -0.14 -19.43
C TRP A 143 -12.18 -0.58 -20.75
N PRO A 144 -11.95 0.11 -21.87
CA PRO A 144 -12.66 -0.17 -23.12
C PRO A 144 -12.19 -1.44 -23.85
N GLY A 145 -11.26 -2.21 -23.29
CA GLY A 145 -10.67 -3.37 -23.94
C GLY A 145 -10.38 -4.52 -22.98
N TRP A 146 -9.59 -5.47 -23.50
CA TRP A 146 -9.10 -6.60 -22.72
C TRP A 146 -7.78 -6.25 -22.04
N LEU A 147 -7.60 -6.73 -20.81
CA LEU A 147 -6.33 -6.70 -20.13
C LEU A 147 -5.66 -8.07 -20.27
N THR A 148 -4.42 -8.11 -20.76
CA THR A 148 -3.61 -9.34 -20.73
C THR A 148 -2.95 -9.45 -19.36
N ILE A 149 -3.18 -10.56 -18.67
CA ILE A 149 -2.61 -10.86 -17.36
C ILE A 149 -1.96 -12.26 -17.39
N SER A 150 -0.96 -12.48 -16.55
CA SER A 150 -0.30 -13.78 -16.36
C SER A 150 -0.09 -14.13 -14.88
N GLU A 151 -0.59 -13.28 -13.99
CA GLU A 151 -0.46 -13.38 -12.55
C GLU A 151 -1.75 -12.86 -11.89
N ALA A 152 -2.14 -13.50 -10.80
CA ALA A 152 -3.17 -13.00 -9.90
C ALA A 152 -2.73 -13.18 -8.45
N THR A 153 -3.17 -12.26 -7.59
CA THR A 153 -2.88 -12.23 -6.16
C THR A 153 -4.16 -12.51 -5.39
N GLU A 154 -4.09 -13.25 -4.29
CA GLU A 154 -5.20 -13.50 -3.37
C GLU A 154 -5.88 -12.19 -2.97
N ARG A 155 -7.21 -12.18 -3.05
CA ARG A 155 -8.01 -11.06 -2.59
C ARG A 155 -8.15 -11.13 -1.07
N VAL A 156 -7.72 -10.08 -0.42
CA VAL A 156 -7.96 -9.88 1.03
C VAL A 156 -9.40 -9.46 1.28
N GLU A 157 -9.94 -9.83 2.43
CA GLU A 157 -11.30 -9.48 2.86
C GLU A 157 -11.45 -7.96 3.04
N SER A 158 -10.49 -7.35 3.72
CA SER A 158 -10.43 -5.92 3.99
C SER A 158 -9.00 -5.48 4.32
N THR A 159 -8.77 -4.17 4.40
CA THR A 159 -7.53 -3.65 4.99
C THR A 159 -7.56 -3.82 6.51
N LEU A 160 -6.38 -3.94 7.14
CA LEU A 160 -6.31 -4.02 8.60
C LEU A 160 -6.91 -2.76 9.25
N TYR A 161 -6.72 -1.59 8.64
CA TYR A 161 -7.36 -0.35 9.09
C TYR A 161 -8.89 -0.49 9.14
N GLN A 162 -9.49 -0.99 8.06
CA GLN A 162 -10.94 -1.16 7.99
C GLN A 162 -11.44 -2.17 9.03
N ARG A 163 -10.76 -3.32 9.19
CA ARG A 163 -11.11 -4.32 10.21
C ARG A 163 -11.07 -3.72 11.62
N LEU A 164 -10.03 -2.96 11.96
CA LEU A 164 -9.92 -2.34 13.29
C LEU A 164 -10.99 -1.27 13.50
N ASN A 165 -11.34 -0.50 12.47
CA ASN A 165 -12.42 0.47 12.54
C ASN A 165 -13.79 -0.20 12.76
N GLU A 166 -14.07 -1.30 12.06
CA GLU A 166 -15.30 -2.10 12.24
C GLU A 166 -15.41 -2.66 13.67
N LEU A 167 -14.31 -3.17 14.22
CA LEU A 167 -14.27 -3.69 15.60
C LEU A 167 -14.49 -2.58 16.63
N ALA A 168 -13.86 -1.42 16.45
CA ALA A 168 -14.05 -0.28 17.34
C ALA A 168 -15.48 0.26 17.30
N ALA A 169 -16.07 0.40 16.10
CA ALA A 169 -17.46 0.80 15.93
C ALA A 169 -18.45 -0.18 16.59
N ALA A 170 -18.10 -1.47 16.64
CA ALA A 170 -18.86 -2.50 17.35
C ALA A 170 -18.52 -2.61 18.85
N GLY A 171 -17.64 -1.75 19.40
CA GLY A 171 -17.20 -1.79 20.79
C GLY A 171 -16.31 -2.99 21.16
N ARG A 172 -15.80 -3.74 20.18
CA ARG A 172 -15.02 -4.99 20.35
C ARG A 172 -13.52 -4.71 20.51
N TYR A 173 -13.16 -3.89 21.48
CA TYR A 173 -11.77 -3.42 21.67
C TYR A 173 -10.78 -4.52 22.05
N GLU A 174 -11.20 -5.55 22.79
CA GLU A 174 -10.33 -6.69 23.10
C GLU A 174 -9.88 -7.42 21.83
N GLU A 175 -10.79 -7.54 20.85
CA GLU A 175 -10.47 -8.15 19.57
C GLU A 175 -9.58 -7.27 18.72
N MET A 176 -9.82 -5.95 18.77
CA MET A 176 -8.93 -4.98 18.16
C MET A 176 -7.50 -5.12 18.70
N GLU A 177 -7.33 -5.26 20.03
CA GLU A 177 -6.04 -5.50 20.67
C GLU A 177 -5.41 -6.84 20.23
N ARG A 178 -6.22 -7.89 19.98
CA ARG A 178 -5.74 -9.16 19.39
C ARG A 178 -5.23 -8.99 17.96
N TRP A 179 -5.92 -8.22 17.12
CA TRP A 179 -5.45 -7.94 15.75
C TRP A 179 -4.18 -7.09 15.74
N LEU A 180 -4.05 -6.13 16.67
CA LEU A 180 -2.81 -5.36 16.84
C LEU A 180 -1.65 -6.23 17.34
N ALA A 181 -1.93 -7.20 18.22
CA ALA A 181 -0.95 -8.20 18.60
C ALA A 181 -0.46 -9.01 17.39
N ARG A 182 -1.39 -9.45 16.55
CA ARG A 182 -1.07 -10.17 15.31
C ARG A 182 -0.23 -9.30 14.37
N LEU A 183 -0.53 -8.01 14.25
CA LEU A 183 0.28 -7.10 13.42
C LEU A 183 1.74 -7.05 13.89
N LEU A 184 1.97 -6.96 15.20
CA LEU A 184 3.32 -6.97 15.76
C LEU A 184 4.03 -8.30 15.47
N GLU A 185 3.31 -9.42 15.55
CA GLU A 185 3.85 -10.73 15.19
C GLU A 185 4.19 -10.82 13.69
N THR A 186 3.29 -10.37 12.81
CA THR A 186 3.53 -10.28 11.37
C THR A 186 4.78 -9.45 11.05
N ARG A 187 4.99 -8.32 11.76
CA ARG A 187 6.20 -7.51 11.61
C ARG A 187 7.44 -8.26 12.08
N ARG A 188 7.37 -8.95 13.22
CA ARG A 188 8.46 -9.77 13.76
C ARG A 188 8.87 -10.88 12.79
N GLN A 189 7.91 -11.60 12.23
CA GLN A 189 8.16 -12.59 11.20
C GLN A 189 8.84 -11.97 9.97
N GLY A 190 8.39 -10.78 9.55
CA GLY A 190 9.08 -10.00 8.51
C GLY A 190 10.55 -9.74 8.85
N TRP A 191 10.85 -9.33 10.07
CA TRP A 191 12.24 -9.13 10.53
C TRP A 191 13.05 -10.42 10.45
N GLN A 192 12.47 -11.56 10.85
CA GLN A 192 13.11 -12.88 10.74
C GLN A 192 13.37 -13.33 9.30
N HIS A 193 12.71 -12.72 8.32
CA HIS A 193 13.03 -12.88 6.90
C HIS A 193 14.01 -11.82 6.36
N GLY A 194 14.53 -10.95 7.23
CA GLY A 194 15.50 -9.92 6.87
C GLY A 194 14.90 -8.71 6.20
N VAL A 195 13.62 -8.45 6.45
CA VAL A 195 12.91 -7.30 5.87
C VAL A 195 12.27 -6.46 6.94
N PHE A 196 12.34 -5.15 6.77
CA PHE A 196 11.72 -4.17 7.65
C PHE A 196 10.80 -3.26 6.84
N SER A 197 9.55 -3.10 7.27
CA SER A 197 8.64 -2.10 6.70
C SER A 197 8.81 -0.77 7.41
N ILE A 198 9.39 0.21 6.70
CA ILE A 198 9.56 1.59 7.19
C ILE A 198 8.20 2.25 7.41
N ASP A 199 7.24 1.96 6.54
CA ASP A 199 5.87 2.45 6.68
C ASP A 199 5.03 1.42 7.45
N SER A 200 4.56 1.81 8.64
CA SER A 200 3.69 1.02 9.51
C SER A 200 2.19 1.30 9.30
N HIS A 201 1.80 2.10 8.29
CA HIS A 201 0.39 2.41 8.04
C HIS A 201 -0.45 1.14 7.87
N LEU A 202 -1.56 1.07 8.62
CA LEU A 202 -2.46 -0.08 8.65
C LEU A 202 -3.11 -0.41 7.29
N LYS A 203 -3.18 0.55 6.37
CA LYS A 203 -3.68 0.36 5.00
C LYS A 203 -2.75 -0.51 4.14
N ASN A 204 -1.48 -0.64 4.52
CA ASN A 204 -0.48 -1.45 3.82
C ASN A 204 -0.62 -2.94 4.16
N TYR A 205 -1.53 -3.29 5.09
CA TYR A 205 -1.80 -4.65 5.51
C TYR A 205 -3.25 -5.03 5.18
N GLY A 206 -3.44 -6.27 4.75
CA GLY A 206 -4.73 -6.88 4.48
C GLY A 206 -5.06 -7.94 5.50
N VAL A 207 -6.35 -8.23 5.63
CA VAL A 207 -6.88 -9.30 6.48
C VAL A 207 -7.44 -10.40 5.58
N THR A 208 -7.03 -11.64 5.84
CA THR A 208 -7.53 -12.82 5.15
C THR A 208 -7.76 -13.93 6.17
N GLY A 209 -9.01 -14.28 6.45
CA GLY A 209 -9.36 -15.16 7.56
C GLY A 209 -8.83 -14.59 8.89
N ASP A 210 -7.93 -15.33 9.53
CA ASP A 210 -7.26 -14.96 10.77
C ASP A 210 -5.84 -14.38 10.56
N ARG A 211 -5.36 -14.30 9.32
CA ARG A 211 -4.02 -13.83 8.95
C ARG A 211 -4.00 -12.34 8.62
N ILE A 212 -2.83 -11.73 8.86
CA ILE A 212 -2.48 -10.39 8.35
C ILE A 212 -1.41 -10.57 7.27
N VAL A 213 -1.67 -10.02 6.09
CA VAL A 213 -0.77 -10.09 4.94
C VAL A 213 -0.30 -8.69 4.53
N LEU A 214 0.92 -8.58 4.00
CA LEU A 214 1.47 -7.33 3.49
C LEU A 214 0.99 -7.08 2.06
N LEU A 215 0.29 -5.97 1.85
CA LEU A 215 -0.24 -5.55 0.55
C LEU A 215 0.73 -4.61 -0.19
N ASP A 216 1.34 -3.67 0.54
CA ASP A 216 2.27 -2.69 -0.01
C ASP A 216 3.70 -3.00 0.41
N THR A 217 4.51 -3.44 -0.55
CA THR A 217 5.91 -3.81 -0.35
C THR A 217 6.87 -2.66 -0.63
N GLY A 218 6.40 -1.51 -1.15
CA GLY A 218 7.27 -0.42 -1.60
C GLY A 218 8.07 0.25 -0.47
N GLY A 219 7.61 0.10 0.77
CA GLY A 219 8.28 0.56 1.99
C GLY A 219 9.26 -0.43 2.62
N LEU A 220 9.45 -1.61 2.03
CA LEU A 220 10.37 -2.62 2.56
C LEU A 220 11.84 -2.22 2.34
N THR A 221 12.66 -2.52 3.33
CA THR A 221 14.11 -2.36 3.29
C THR A 221 14.80 -3.46 4.09
N ASN A 222 16.04 -3.75 3.72
CA ASN A 222 16.99 -4.55 4.49
C ASN A 222 18.27 -3.74 4.81
N HIS A 223 18.25 -2.43 4.56
CA HIS A 223 19.37 -1.56 4.85
C HIS A 223 19.33 -1.11 6.31
N TRP A 224 20.26 -1.58 7.13
CA TRP A 224 20.23 -1.31 8.56
C TRP A 224 20.27 0.17 8.91
N HIS A 225 21.07 0.99 8.21
CA HIS A 225 21.07 2.45 8.44
C HIS A 225 19.67 3.08 8.28
N GLU A 226 18.86 2.62 7.32
CA GLU A 226 17.48 3.10 7.16
C GLU A 226 16.57 2.60 8.30
N ILE A 227 16.81 1.37 8.76
CA ILE A 227 16.06 0.74 9.87
C ILE A 227 16.38 1.45 11.18
N GLU A 228 17.66 1.62 11.51
CA GLU A 228 18.14 2.30 12.71
C GLU A 228 17.60 3.73 12.76
N SER A 229 17.72 4.49 11.66
CA SER A 229 17.14 5.85 11.57
C SER A 229 15.64 5.85 11.84
N ARG A 230 14.89 4.87 11.31
CA ARG A 230 13.46 4.75 11.58
C ARG A 230 13.17 4.37 13.03
N LEU A 231 13.94 3.46 13.63
CA LEU A 231 13.74 3.03 15.01
C LEU A 231 14.10 4.14 16.01
N SER A 232 15.14 4.94 15.75
CA SER A 232 15.44 6.13 16.55
C SER A 232 14.27 7.12 16.54
N TYR A 233 13.63 7.31 15.38
CA TYR A 233 12.42 8.11 15.31
C TYR A 233 11.27 7.49 16.12
N GLU A 234 11.06 6.17 16.05
CA GLU A 234 9.99 5.48 16.81
C GLU A 234 10.19 5.57 18.33
N ASP A 235 11.43 5.61 18.82
CA ASP A 235 11.73 5.75 20.25
C ASP A 235 11.21 7.09 20.81
N GLU A 236 11.34 8.18 20.04
CA GLU A 236 10.87 9.53 20.38
C GLU A 236 9.35 9.68 20.31
N VAL A 237 8.67 8.83 19.53
CA VAL A 237 7.22 8.97 19.29
C VAL A 237 6.43 8.55 20.53
N GLU A 238 5.77 9.50 21.19
CA GLU A 238 4.98 9.20 22.38
C GLU A 238 3.68 8.43 22.07
N GLN A 239 3.09 8.67 20.91
CA GLN A 239 1.75 8.20 20.55
C GLN A 239 1.70 7.39 19.24
N PRO A 240 2.26 6.17 19.21
CA PRO A 240 2.25 5.30 18.02
C PRO A 240 0.87 5.09 17.37
N HIS A 241 -0.21 5.00 18.16
CA HIS A 241 -1.57 4.85 17.62
C HIS A 241 -1.96 5.97 16.64
N LEU A 242 -1.46 7.19 16.80
CA LEU A 242 -1.71 8.29 15.85
C LEU A 242 -1.02 8.03 14.52
N GLN A 243 0.21 7.52 14.54
CA GLN A 243 0.96 7.17 13.34
C GLN A 243 0.32 6.00 12.58
N LEU A 244 -0.28 5.07 13.32
CA LEU A 244 -1.08 4.00 12.73
C LEU A 244 -2.40 4.50 12.11
N GLY A 245 -2.78 5.76 12.33
CA GLY A 245 -4.03 6.35 11.86
C GLY A 245 -5.23 6.02 12.75
N LEU A 246 -5.00 5.52 13.97
CA LEU A 246 -6.05 5.11 14.92
C LEU A 246 -6.52 6.25 15.85
N GLY A 247 -6.04 7.48 15.65
CA GLY A 247 -6.38 8.61 16.52
C GLY A 247 -7.88 8.87 16.62
N HIS A 248 -8.61 8.82 15.50
CA HIS A 248 -10.07 8.96 15.51
C HIS A 248 -10.75 7.72 16.11
N VAL A 249 -10.27 6.53 15.77
CA VAL A 249 -10.82 5.23 16.20
C VAL A 249 -10.76 5.05 17.72
N LEU A 250 -9.72 5.59 18.35
CA LEU A 250 -9.46 5.43 19.78
C LEU A 250 -9.71 6.70 20.60
N HIS A 251 -10.32 7.73 19.99
CA HIS A 251 -10.55 9.02 20.65
C HIS A 251 -11.25 8.88 22.00
N ASP A 252 -12.34 8.10 22.03
CA ASP A 252 -13.15 7.88 23.23
C ASP A 252 -12.61 6.78 24.14
N ARG A 253 -11.47 6.17 23.79
CA ARG A 253 -10.84 5.04 24.51
C ARG A 253 -9.36 5.28 24.77
N PRO A 254 -9.01 6.31 25.56
CA PRO A 254 -7.62 6.61 25.91
C PRO A 254 -6.94 5.46 26.69
N ASP A 255 -7.71 4.64 27.40
CA ASP A 255 -7.21 3.44 28.07
C ASP A 255 -6.64 2.41 27.08
N VAL A 256 -7.35 2.17 25.98
CA VAL A 256 -6.95 1.25 24.90
C VAL A 256 -5.76 1.84 24.14
N ALA A 257 -5.81 3.13 23.80
CA ALA A 257 -4.70 3.83 23.15
C ALA A 257 -3.41 3.76 23.99
N GLY A 258 -3.51 3.96 25.30
CA GLY A 258 -2.38 3.86 26.22
C GLY A 258 -1.77 2.46 26.27
N ARG A 259 -2.58 1.40 26.31
CA ARG A 259 -2.09 0.01 26.24
C ARG A 259 -1.41 -0.29 24.91
N LEU A 260 -2.01 0.13 23.80
CA LEU A 260 -1.45 -0.02 22.46
C LEU A 260 -0.08 0.66 22.35
N ASN A 261 0.03 1.92 22.77
CA ASN A 261 1.28 2.68 22.69
C ASN A 261 2.40 2.00 23.48
N ARG A 262 2.11 1.54 24.71
CA ARG A 262 3.10 0.82 25.54
C ARG A 262 3.54 -0.48 24.86
N ARG A 263 2.59 -1.26 24.36
CA ARG A 263 2.87 -2.53 23.68
C ARG A 263 3.70 -2.32 22.41
N TRP A 264 3.35 -1.30 21.62
CA TRP A 264 4.11 -0.93 20.42
C TRP A 264 5.56 -0.61 20.77
N LYS A 265 5.82 0.29 21.72
CA LYS A 265 7.19 0.64 22.15
C LYS A 265 7.98 -0.56 22.66
N SER A 266 7.34 -1.45 23.41
CA SER A 266 8.02 -2.66 23.90
C SER A 266 8.40 -3.64 22.78
N ALA A 267 7.69 -3.62 21.65
CA ALA A 267 7.88 -4.58 20.56
C ALA A 267 8.66 -4.02 19.38
N VAL A 268 8.52 -2.72 19.09
CA VAL A 268 9.11 -2.02 17.94
C VAL A 268 10.21 -1.10 18.44
N ASN A 269 11.36 -1.69 18.77
CA ASN A 269 12.57 -0.98 19.18
C ASN A 269 13.81 -1.71 18.63
N ARG A 270 14.96 -1.04 18.68
CA ARG A 270 16.24 -1.57 18.16
C ARG A 270 16.57 -2.96 18.67
N ASN A 271 16.42 -3.20 19.97
CA ASN A 271 16.84 -4.46 20.58
C ASN A 271 15.97 -5.63 20.10
N GLU A 272 14.66 -5.42 20.02
CA GLU A 272 13.74 -6.44 19.52
C GLU A 272 13.94 -6.72 18.03
N VAL A 273 14.22 -5.69 17.22
CA VAL A 273 14.51 -5.89 15.79
C VAL A 273 15.80 -6.67 15.62
N LEU A 274 16.90 -6.28 16.28
CA LEU A 274 18.18 -7.00 16.24
C LEU A 274 18.04 -8.47 16.67
N ARG A 275 17.30 -8.72 17.77
CA ARG A 275 17.08 -10.09 18.28
C ARG A 275 16.40 -10.98 17.24
N ASN A 276 15.52 -10.40 16.43
CA ASN A 276 14.77 -11.12 15.40
C ASN A 276 15.37 -10.96 14.00
N TRP A 277 16.54 -10.34 13.87
CA TRP A 277 17.19 -10.13 12.56
C TRP A 277 18.05 -11.34 12.19
N PRO A 278 18.06 -11.77 10.91
CA PRO A 278 18.87 -12.90 10.47
C PRO A 278 20.36 -12.61 10.58
N THR A 279 21.13 -13.58 11.05
CA THR A 279 22.59 -13.45 11.21
C THR A 279 23.35 -13.44 9.87
N ASP A 280 22.72 -13.91 8.79
CA ASP A 280 23.27 -13.88 7.43
C ASP A 280 23.13 -12.50 6.75
N ILE A 281 22.43 -11.56 7.38
CA ILE A 281 22.20 -10.22 6.83
C ILE A 281 22.84 -9.18 7.76
N PRO A 282 23.77 -8.36 7.26
CA PRO A 282 24.39 -7.34 8.09
C PRO A 282 23.35 -6.39 8.71
N ALA A 283 23.45 -6.23 10.02
CA ALA A 283 22.91 -5.08 10.75
C ALA A 283 24.01 -4.02 10.81
#